data_AF-A0A376P0D0-F1
#
_entry.id   AF-A0A376P0D0-F1
#
_cell.length_a   1.000
_cell.length_b   1.000
_cell.length_c   1.000
_cell.angle_alpha   90.00
_cell.angle_beta   90.00
_cell.angle_gamma   90.00
#
_symmetry.space_group_name_H-M   'P 1'
#
loop_
_entity.id
_entity.type
_entity.pdbx_description
1 polymer ?
#
loop_
_entity_poly.entity_id
_entity_poly.type
_entity_poly.pdbx_seq_one_letter_code
_entity_poly.pdbx_strand_id
1 'polypeptide(L)'
;MLQCGAKNVNPLERFVSSLPVAAVLPELLTALDCAPQVLLSAPTGAGKSTWLPLQLLAHPGINGKIILLEPRRLAARNVAQTTGGAA
;
A
#
# COMPACT_ATOMS: atom_id res chain seq x y z
N MET A 1 14.01 -1.87 -26.90
CA MET A 1 14.91 -1.83 -25.71
C MET A 1 15.03 -0.39 -25.29
N LEU A 2 14.59 -0.03 -24.08
CA LEU A 2 14.78 1.32 -23.56
C LEU A 2 15.57 1.20 -22.26
N GLN A 3 16.80 1.72 -22.28
CA GLN A 3 17.69 1.82 -21.14
C GLN A 3 17.42 3.12 -20.37
N CYS A 4 17.53 3.03 -19.04
CA CYS A 4 17.28 4.10 -18.10
C CYS A 4 18.58 4.83 -17.73
N GLY A 5 18.62 6.15 -17.93
CA GLY A 5 19.70 7.02 -17.48
C GLY A 5 19.45 7.48 -16.03
N ALA A 6 20.42 7.25 -15.15
CA ALA A 6 20.32 7.54 -13.73
C ALA A 6 20.24 9.04 -13.44
N LYS A 7 19.08 9.51 -12.97
CA LYS A 7 18.93 10.81 -12.30
C LYS A 7 18.48 10.56 -10.86
N ASN A 8 19.31 11.00 -9.91
CA ASN A 8 19.13 11.09 -8.46
C ASN A 8 17.92 10.31 -7.89
N VAL A 9 18.10 8.99 -7.70
CA VAL A 9 17.07 8.11 -7.14
C VAL A 9 17.33 7.92 -5.65
N ASN A 10 16.32 8.24 -4.83
CA ASN A 10 16.30 7.90 -3.42
C ASN A 10 16.51 6.38 -3.28
N PRO A 11 17.38 5.86 -2.38
CA PRO A 11 17.71 4.41 -2.33
C PRO A 11 16.50 3.48 -2.17
N LEU A 12 15.38 4.01 -1.66
CA LEU A 12 14.11 3.30 -1.51
C LEU A 12 13.35 3.09 -2.84
N GLU A 13 13.56 3.95 -3.84
CA GLU A 13 12.85 3.90 -5.14
C GLU A 13 13.05 2.58 -5.90
N ARG A 14 14.24 1.96 -5.76
CA ARG A 14 14.56 0.68 -6.43
C ARG A 14 13.79 -0.52 -5.89
N PHE A 15 13.41 -0.50 -4.61
CA PHE A 15 12.57 -1.55 -4.01
C PHE A 15 11.08 -1.28 -4.21
N VAL A 16 10.72 0.00 -4.24
CA VAL A 16 9.35 0.50 -4.45
C VAL A 16 8.81 0.15 -5.85
N SER A 17 9.65 0.22 -6.88
CA SER A 17 9.28 -0.17 -8.25
C SER A 17 9.01 -1.67 -8.43
N SER A 18 9.24 -2.49 -7.38
CA SER A 18 8.96 -3.93 -7.36
C SER A 18 7.71 -4.31 -6.55
N LEU A 19 6.97 -3.35 -5.96
CA LEU A 19 5.77 -3.68 -5.20
C LEU A 19 4.59 -4.02 -6.15
N PRO A 20 3.89 -5.15 -5.94
CA PRO A 20 2.76 -5.55 -6.79
C PRO A 20 1.66 -4.48 -6.94
N VAL A 21 1.46 -3.65 -5.90
CA VAL A 21 0.44 -2.59 -5.95
C VAL A 21 0.85 -1.40 -6.82
N ALA A 22 2.13 -1.22 -7.14
CA ALA A 22 2.59 -0.14 -7.99
C ALA A 22 2.10 -0.30 -9.44
N ALA A 23 1.98 -1.54 -9.92
CA ALA A 23 1.49 -1.83 -11.26
C ALA A 23 0.02 -1.45 -11.48
N VAL A 24 -0.79 -1.47 -10.42
CA VAL A 24 -2.24 -1.19 -10.49
C VAL A 24 -2.61 0.23 -10.06
N LEU A 25 -1.63 1.05 -9.67
CA LEU A 25 -1.88 2.43 -9.21
C LEU A 25 -2.59 3.30 -10.26
N PRO A 26 -2.23 3.28 -11.56
CA PRO A 26 -2.94 4.09 -12.57
C PRO A 26 -4.41 3.71 -12.70
N GLU A 27 -4.71 2.41 -12.76
CA GLU A 27 -6.08 1.89 -12.87
C GLU A 27 -6.91 2.23 -11.61
N LEU A 28 -6.29 2.13 -10.42
CA LEU A 28 -6.92 2.51 -9.17
C LEU A 28 -7.30 4.00 -9.15
N LEU A 29 -6.42 4.89 -9.62
CA LEU A 29 -6.72 6.32 -9.68
C LEU A 29 -7.90 6.61 -10.62
N THR A 30 -7.89 6.01 -11.82
CA THR A 30 -9.02 6.13 -12.76
C THR A 30 -10.33 5.60 -12.16
N ALA A 31 -10.28 4.49 -11.42
CA ALA A 31 -11.44 3.95 -10.74
C ALA A 31 -11.98 4.88 -9.64
N LEU A 32 -11.09 5.54 -8.88
CA LEU A 32 -11.45 6.52 -7.86
C LEU A 32 -12.06 7.81 -8.45
N ASP A 33 -11.65 8.19 -9.67
CA ASP A 33 -12.27 9.32 -10.38
C ASP A 33 -13.71 9.00 -10.83
N CYS A 34 -13.98 7.73 -11.13
CA CYS A 34 -15.27 7.27 -11.63
C CYS A 34 -16.24 6.83 -10.53
N ALA A 35 -15.75 6.38 -9.38
CA ALA A 35 -16.56 5.85 -8.29
C ALA A 35 -16.00 6.24 -6.91
N PRO A 36 -16.87 6.55 -5.93
CA PRO A 36 -16.43 6.93 -4.58
C PRO A 36 -15.84 5.77 -3.78
N GLN A 37 -15.91 4.54 -4.29
CA GLN A 37 -15.45 3.34 -3.60
C GLN A 37 -14.82 2.36 -4.60
N VAL A 38 -13.63 1.85 -4.25
CA VAL A 38 -12.91 0.84 -5.04
C VAL A 38 -12.46 -0.30 -4.13
N LEU A 39 -12.66 -1.54 -4.58
CA LEU A 39 -12.15 -2.74 -3.89
C LEU A 39 -10.81 -3.17 -4.49
N LEU A 40 -9.74 -3.08 -3.70
CA LEU A 40 -8.39 -3.45 -4.14
C LEU A 40 -7.93 -4.78 -3.54
N SER A 41 -7.99 -5.87 -4.31
CA SER A 41 -7.42 -7.17 -3.94
C SER A 41 -5.96 -7.28 -4.41
N ALA A 42 -5.06 -7.77 -3.55
CA ALA A 42 -3.63 -8.02 -3.86
C ALA A 42 -3.01 -8.83 -2.69
N PRO A 43 -1.89 -9.53 -2.91
CA PRO A 43 -1.32 -10.43 -1.91
C PRO A 43 -0.78 -9.70 -0.67
N THR A 44 -0.52 -10.46 0.40
CA THR A 44 0.18 -9.97 1.60
C THR A 44 1.57 -9.45 1.22
N GLY A 45 2.00 -8.35 1.82
CA GLY A 45 3.28 -7.71 1.47
C GLY A 45 3.25 -6.89 0.18
N ALA A 46 2.11 -6.78 -0.51
CA ALA A 46 2.00 -6.00 -1.76
C ALA A 46 2.16 -4.47 -1.58
N GLY A 47 2.27 -3.97 -0.35
CA GLY A 47 2.41 -2.54 -0.06
C GLY A 47 1.08 -1.77 0.11
N LYS A 48 -0.06 -2.46 0.23
CA LYS A 48 -1.41 -1.85 0.36
C LYS A 48 -1.58 -0.88 1.53
N SER A 49 -1.00 -1.22 2.69
CA SER A 49 -1.13 -0.44 3.93
C SER A 49 0.11 0.41 4.22
N THR A 50 1.12 0.38 3.35
CA THR A 50 2.41 1.04 3.62
C THR A 50 2.76 1.99 2.48
N TRP A 51 2.97 1.46 1.28
CA TRP A 51 3.38 2.26 0.13
C TRP A 51 2.20 2.97 -0.53
N LEU A 52 1.09 2.26 -0.75
CA LEU A 52 -0.05 2.81 -1.48
C LEU A 52 -0.63 4.08 -0.86
N PRO A 53 -0.88 4.17 0.47
CA PRO A 53 -1.42 5.39 1.05
C PRO A 53 -0.48 6.60 0.92
N LEU A 54 0.84 6.37 0.95
CA LEU A 54 1.84 7.43 0.75
C LEU A 54 1.81 7.98 -0.67
N GLN A 55 1.64 7.11 -1.67
CA GLN A 55 1.52 7.54 -3.07
C GLN A 55 0.22 8.30 -3.33
N LEU A 56 -0.88 7.87 -2.73
CA LEU A 56 -2.15 8.59 -2.82
C LEU A 56 -2.04 9.97 -2.15
N LEU A 57 -1.33 10.08 -1.02
CA LEU A 57 -1.09 11.36 -0.34
C LEU A 57 -0.21 12.31 -1.17
N ALA A 58 0.75 11.78 -1.92
CA ALA A 58 1.61 12.55 -2.82
C ALA A 58 0.93 12.88 -4.17
N HIS A 59 -0.23 12.29 -4.46
CA HIS A 59 -0.91 12.47 -5.73
C HIS A 59 -1.67 13.81 -5.76
N PRO A 60 -1.41 14.70 -6.73
CA PRO A 60 -2.00 16.05 -6.74
C PRO A 60 -3.53 16.05 -6.93
N GLY A 61 -4.10 14.97 -7.46
CA GLY A 61 -5.56 14.79 -7.61
C GLY A 61 -6.28 14.48 -6.30
N ILE A 62 -5.57 14.08 -5.23
CA ILE A 62 -6.18 13.72 -3.95
C ILE A 62 -5.82 14.77 -2.92
N ASN A 63 -6.82 15.53 -2.50
CA ASN A 63 -6.67 16.56 -1.47
C ASN A 63 -7.32 16.12 -0.16
N GLY A 64 -6.66 16.38 0.97
CA GLY A 64 -7.21 16.14 2.30
C GLY A 64 -6.44 15.09 3.09
N LYS A 65 -7.16 14.35 3.94
CA LYS A 65 -6.57 13.38 4.88
C LYS A 65 -6.93 11.96 4.45
N ILE A 66 -5.94 11.07 4.48
CA ILE A 66 -6.14 9.63 4.27
C ILE A 66 -6.24 8.96 5.64
N ILE A 67 -7.35 8.26 5.89
CA ILE A 67 -7.54 7.47 7.09
C ILE A 67 -7.33 5.99 6.73
N LEU A 68 -6.25 5.41 7.24
CA LEU A 68 -5.98 3.98 7.09
C LEU A 68 -6.57 3.24 8.29
N LEU A 69 -7.60 2.44 8.03
CA LEU A 69 -8.19 1.57 9.04
C LEU A 69 -7.45 0.23 9.03
N GLU A 70 -6.46 0.08 9.89
CA GLU A 70 -5.79 -1.20 10.16
C GLU A 70 -6.82 -2.23 10.69
N PRO A 71 -6.75 -3.52 10.30
CA PRO A 71 -7.66 -4.52 10.84
C PRO A 71 -7.41 -4.72 12.35
N ARG A 72 -8.49 -4.69 13.16
CA ARG A 72 -8.51 -5.06 14.60
C ARG A 72 -7.90 -6.44 14.92
N ARG A 73 -7.61 -7.26 13.91
CA ARG A 73 -7.20 -8.66 14.03
C ARG A 73 -5.71 -8.85 14.31
N LEU A 74 -4.85 -7.84 14.10
CA LEU A 74 -3.42 -7.94 14.45
C LEU A 74 -3.24 -8.01 15.98
N ALA A 75 -4.06 -7.27 16.75
CA ALA A 75 -4.07 -7.33 18.20
C ALA A 75 -4.55 -8.68 18.76
N ALA A 76 -5.54 -9.31 18.11
CA ALA A 76 -6.11 -10.58 18.57
C ALA A 76 -5.14 -11.78 18.47
N ARG A 77 -4.23 -11.79 17.47
CA ARG A 77 -3.24 -12.86 17.32
C ARG A 77 -2.14 -12.82 18.38
N ASN A 78 -1.78 -11.61 18.85
CA ASN A 78 -0.75 -11.47 19.88
C ASN A 78 -1.26 -11.92 21.26
N VAL A 79 -2.55 -11.79 21.55
CA VAL A 79 -3.14 -12.26 22.81
C VAL A 79 -3.22 -13.80 22.84
N ALA A 80 -3.55 -14.44 21.71
CA ALA A 80 -3.64 -15.89 21.63
C ALA A 80 -2.29 -16.63 21.78
N GLN A 81 -1.16 -15.97 21.46
CA GLN A 81 0.18 -16.52 21.68
C GLN A 81 0.60 -16.47 23.16
N THR A 82 -0.04 -15.63 23.98
CA THR A 82 0.27 -15.48 25.42
C THR A 82 -0.66 -16.31 26.31
N THR A 83 -1.83 -16.74 25.81
CA THR A 83 -2.80 -17.56 26.56
C THR A 83 -2.82 -19.01 26.09
N GLY A 84 -1.64 -19.61 25.92
CA GLY A 84 -1.47 -21.01 25.52
C GLY A 84 -0.29 -21.67 26.22
N GLY A 85 -0.48 -22.11 27.46
CA GLY A 85 0.35 -23.16 28.08
C GLY A 85 1.08 -22.77 29.37
N ALA A 86 0.47 -23.12 30.51
CA ALA A 86 1.14 -23.69 31.68
C ALA A 86 0.07 -24.39 32.54
N ALA A 87 -0.20 -25.64 32.20
CA ALA A 87 -0.62 -26.66 33.17
C ALA A 87 0.61 -27.49 33.50
#